data_AF-A0A161XCX6-F1
#
_entry.id   AF-A0A161XCX6-F1
#
_cell.length_a   1.000
_cell.length_b   1.000
_cell.length_c   1.000
_cell.angle_alpha   90.00
_cell.angle_beta   90.00
_cell.angle_gamma   90.00
#
_symmetry.space_group_name_H-M   'P 1'
#
loop_
_entity.id
_entity.type
_entity.pdbx_description
1 polymer ?
#
loop_
_entity_poly.entity_id
_entity_poly.type
_entity_poly.pdbx_seq_one_letter_code
_entity_poly.pdbx_strand_id
1 'polypeptide(L)'
;MGLPLFSRDVIKEALFDTLGWSDRQRSRELGTAAASVLFALLEHTLSVGVSCVSESNFRPSQSSADFHRLLDNTGAHAVQVQCVTRGDVLLQRFATRSDSDERHPGHRDSGNLDEFRSELLAGRYEPLDLPGPVRTIDTTDFHTMNVQALAAELRVLIGSNTP
;
A
#
# COMPACT_ATOMS: atom_id res chain seq x y z
N MET A 1 -13.84 3.56 8.98
CA MET A 1 -13.19 3.67 10.30
C MET A 1 -12.91 5.12 10.72
N GLY A 2 -13.03 6.11 9.82
CA GLY A 2 -12.81 7.52 10.17
C GLY A 2 -11.33 7.90 10.34
N LEU A 3 -10.42 7.05 9.87
CA LEU A 3 -8.98 7.28 9.92
C LEU A 3 -8.52 7.95 8.62
N PRO A 4 -7.52 8.85 8.67
CA PRO A 4 -6.81 9.31 7.48
C PRO A 4 -6.23 8.14 6.68
N LEU A 5 -6.32 8.21 5.35
CA LEU A 5 -5.71 7.26 4.42
C LEU A 5 -4.61 7.95 3.63
N PHE A 6 -3.41 7.40 3.69
CA PHE A 6 -2.29 7.82 2.86
C PHE A 6 -1.97 6.69 1.87
N SER A 7 -2.24 6.92 0.59
CA SER A 7 -1.93 5.98 -0.50
C SER A 7 -0.73 6.48 -1.29
N ARG A 8 0.26 5.61 -1.53
CA ARG A 8 1.45 5.98 -2.31
C ARG A 8 1.07 6.35 -3.74
N ASP A 9 0.12 5.65 -4.35
CA ASP A 9 -0.26 5.91 -5.73
C ASP A 9 -0.98 7.26 -5.86
N VAL A 10 -1.86 7.64 -4.92
CA VAL A 10 -2.49 8.99 -4.90
C VAL A 10 -1.44 10.09 -4.83
N ILE A 11 -0.45 9.95 -3.95
CA ILE A 11 0.65 10.92 -3.83
C ILE A 11 1.45 10.97 -5.14
N LYS A 12 1.79 9.81 -5.71
CA LYS A 12 2.60 9.71 -6.93
C LYS A 12 1.87 10.31 -8.14
N GLU A 13 0.57 10.14 -8.25
CA GLU A 13 -0.26 10.73 -9.31
C GLU A 13 -0.31 12.25 -9.21
N ALA A 14 -0.49 12.80 -8.00
CA ALA A 14 -0.36 14.24 -7.80
C ALA A 14 1.03 14.78 -8.21
N LEU A 15 2.09 14.00 -7.97
CA LEU A 15 3.44 14.35 -8.44
C LEU A 15 3.57 14.25 -9.97
N PHE A 16 2.89 13.31 -10.63
CA PHE A 16 2.86 13.23 -12.08
C PHE A 16 2.16 14.45 -12.71
N ASP A 17 1.03 14.87 -12.15
CA ASP A 17 0.27 16.02 -12.64
C ASP A 17 1.04 17.33 -12.51
N THR A 18 1.81 17.47 -11.43
CA THR A 18 2.51 18.71 -11.09
C THR A 18 3.93 18.80 -11.66
N LEU A 19 4.66 17.68 -11.66
CA LEU A 19 6.09 17.63 -12.05
C LEU A 19 6.32 16.93 -13.39
N GLY A 20 5.26 16.48 -14.05
CA GLY A 20 5.29 15.75 -15.30
C GLY A 20 5.78 14.31 -15.18
N TRP A 21 5.46 13.52 -16.20
CA TRP A 21 5.85 12.12 -16.34
C TRP A 21 6.44 11.87 -17.73
N SER A 22 7.39 10.93 -17.82
CA SER A 22 8.07 10.62 -19.08
C SER A 22 8.33 9.12 -19.21
N ASP A 23 9.40 8.61 -18.62
CA ASP A 23 9.86 7.23 -18.78
C ASP A 23 9.82 6.44 -17.47
N ARG A 24 10.28 5.19 -17.52
CA ARG A 24 10.35 4.28 -16.37
C ARG A 24 11.25 4.84 -15.27
N GLN A 25 12.35 5.52 -15.63
CA GLN A 25 13.27 6.11 -14.66
C GLN A 25 12.57 7.26 -13.92
N ARG A 26 11.91 8.16 -14.62
CA ARG A 26 11.11 9.25 -14.02
C ARG A 26 9.99 8.71 -13.12
N SER A 27 9.31 7.65 -13.56
CA SER A 27 8.28 6.98 -12.74
C SER A 27 8.85 6.38 -11.46
N ARG A 28 10.08 5.84 -11.49
CA ARG A 28 10.79 5.34 -10.31
C ARG A 28 11.22 6.48 -9.38
N GLU A 29 11.78 7.55 -9.92
CA GLU A 29 12.16 8.75 -9.16
C GLU A 29 10.96 9.35 -8.42
N LEU A 30 9.84 9.54 -9.11
CA LEU A 30 8.61 10.04 -8.49
C LEU A 30 7.98 9.03 -7.53
N GLY A 31 8.19 7.72 -7.76
CA GLY A 31 7.83 6.68 -6.81
C GLY A 31 8.61 6.78 -5.49
N THR A 32 9.92 7.03 -5.56
CA THR A 32 10.75 7.28 -4.38
C THR A 32 10.33 8.55 -3.66
N ALA A 33 10.08 9.65 -4.40
CA ALA A 33 9.59 10.89 -3.81
C ALA A 33 8.22 10.71 -3.12
N ALA A 34 7.30 9.97 -3.75
CA ALA A 34 6.00 9.65 -3.16
C ALA A 34 6.15 8.83 -1.86
N ALA A 35 7.09 7.88 -1.81
CA ALA A 35 7.38 7.14 -0.59
C ALA A 35 7.93 8.05 0.53
N SER A 36 8.83 8.99 0.22
CA SER A 36 9.33 9.96 1.20
C SER A 36 8.22 10.86 1.75
N VAL A 37 7.32 11.35 0.89
CA VAL A 37 6.16 12.15 1.30
C VAL A 37 5.22 11.31 2.17
N LEU A 38 4.96 10.06 1.79
CA LEU A 38 4.15 9.13 2.57
C LEU A 38 4.70 8.98 4.00
N PHE A 39 5.99 8.67 4.16
CA PHE A 39 6.59 8.52 5.49
C PHE A 39 6.58 9.82 6.31
N ALA A 40 6.79 10.98 5.69
CA ALA A 40 6.68 12.26 6.39
C ALA A 40 5.25 12.53 6.91
N LEU A 41 4.23 12.20 6.11
CA LEU A 41 2.82 12.32 6.53
C LEU A 41 2.49 11.35 7.68
N LEU A 42 2.99 10.11 7.61
CA LEU A 42 2.81 9.13 8.67
C LEU A 42 3.46 9.59 9.97
N GLU A 43 4.73 10.02 9.93
CA GLU A 43 5.46 10.47 11.12
C GLU A 43 4.78 11.67 11.77
N HIS A 44 4.40 12.67 10.99
CA HIS A 44 3.70 13.84 11.52
C HIS A 44 2.36 13.46 12.15
N THR A 45 1.56 12.63 11.47
CA THR A 45 0.22 12.23 11.96
C THR A 45 0.32 11.40 13.25
N LEU A 46 1.25 10.45 13.30
CA LEU A 46 1.45 9.61 14.47
C LEU A 46 2.06 10.41 15.64
N SER A 47 2.94 11.38 15.37
CA SER A 47 3.56 12.22 16.41
C SER A 47 2.55 13.06 17.20
N VAL A 48 1.38 13.36 16.63
CA VAL A 48 0.28 14.07 17.31
C VAL A 48 -0.78 13.12 17.87
N GLY A 49 -0.49 11.81 17.93
CA GLY A 49 -1.37 10.81 18.52
C GLY A 49 -2.57 10.40 17.66
N VAL A 50 -2.55 10.67 16.35
CA VAL A 50 -3.64 10.32 15.43
C VAL A 50 -3.31 9.01 14.72
N SER A 51 -4.16 7.99 14.85
CA SER A 51 -4.04 6.76 14.06
C SER A 51 -4.38 7.01 12.58
N CYS A 52 -3.69 6.33 11.68
CA CYS A 52 -3.89 6.45 10.23
C CYS A 52 -3.70 5.11 9.50
N VAL A 53 -4.13 5.05 8.24
CA VAL A 53 -3.91 3.92 7.34
C VAL A 53 -2.88 4.32 6.29
N SER A 54 -1.88 3.46 6.07
CA SER A 54 -0.91 3.58 4.99
C SER A 54 -1.15 2.48 3.96
N GLU A 55 -1.22 2.84 2.68
CA GLU A 55 -1.50 1.90 1.58
C GLU A 55 -0.41 2.01 0.51
N SER A 56 0.21 0.85 0.22
CA SER A 56 1.17 0.63 -0.85
C SER A 56 1.46 -0.87 -0.97
N ASN A 57 2.10 -1.27 -2.06
CA ASN A 57 2.67 -2.61 -2.23
C ASN A 57 4.02 -2.79 -1.50
N PHE A 58 4.08 -2.42 -0.21
CA PHE A 58 5.31 -2.44 0.57
C PHE A 58 6.04 -3.79 0.49
N ARG A 59 7.38 -3.74 0.41
CA ARG A 59 8.22 -4.93 0.36
C ARG A 59 9.07 -5.01 1.61
N PRO A 60 9.20 -6.18 2.27
CA PRO A 60 9.99 -6.29 3.49
C PRO A 60 11.43 -5.79 3.32
N SER A 61 12.07 -6.14 2.20
CA SER A 61 13.44 -5.73 1.87
C SER A 61 13.63 -4.23 1.65
N GLN A 62 12.54 -3.46 1.46
CA GLN A 62 12.60 -2.03 1.16
C GLN A 62 11.97 -1.17 2.26
N SER A 63 10.99 -1.69 2.99
CA SER A 63 10.12 -0.87 3.83
C SER A 63 10.14 -1.25 5.32
N SER A 64 10.54 -2.48 5.70
CA SER A 64 10.53 -2.88 7.12
C SER A 64 11.39 -1.96 7.98
N ALA A 65 12.60 -1.60 7.52
CA ALA A 65 13.50 -0.71 8.26
C ALA A 65 12.92 0.71 8.48
N ASP A 66 12.22 1.25 7.47
CA ASP A 66 11.61 2.57 7.58
C ASP A 66 10.39 2.56 8.50
N PHE A 67 9.59 1.49 8.48
CA PHE A 67 8.50 1.33 9.44
C PHE A 67 9.01 1.10 10.86
N HIS A 68 10.07 0.32 11.09
CA HIS A 68 10.67 0.21 12.42
C HIS A 68 11.06 1.59 12.98
N ARG A 69 11.78 2.39 12.19
CA ARG A 69 12.17 3.75 12.57
C ARG A 69 10.96 4.63 12.88
N LEU A 70 9.91 4.56 12.04
CA LEU A 70 8.67 5.30 12.24
C LEU A 70 8.00 4.93 13.57
N LEU A 71 7.88 3.62 13.87
CA LEU A 71 7.27 3.14 15.10
C LEU A 71 8.11 3.52 16.33
N ASP A 72 9.43 3.39 16.25
CA ASP A 72 10.36 3.79 17.31
C ASP A 72 10.28 5.30 17.61
N ASN A 73 10.24 6.14 16.56
CA ASN A 73 10.17 7.60 16.70
C ASN A 73 8.85 8.10 17.30
N THR A 74 7.75 7.38 17.03
CA THR A 74 6.40 7.84 17.36
C THR A 74 5.77 7.10 18.54
N GLY A 75 6.35 5.96 18.94
CA GLY A 75 5.76 5.04 19.91
C GLY A 75 4.48 4.36 19.43
N ALA A 76 4.15 4.48 18.15
CA ALA A 76 2.97 3.84 17.56
C ALA A 76 3.16 2.32 17.42
N HIS A 77 2.06 1.60 17.27
CA HIS A 77 2.05 0.18 16.90
C HIS A 77 1.43 -0.03 15.52
N ALA A 78 1.82 -1.13 14.86
CA ALA A 78 1.31 -1.50 13.55
C ALA A 78 0.29 -2.64 13.65
N VAL A 79 -0.75 -2.55 12.81
CA VAL A 79 -1.63 -3.67 12.44
C VAL A 79 -1.52 -3.79 10.93
N GLN A 80 -1.08 -4.95 10.43
CA GLN A 80 -0.90 -5.15 9.00
C GLN A 80 -2.15 -5.81 8.39
N VAL A 81 -2.58 -5.33 7.23
CA VAL A 81 -3.59 -6.01 6.40
C VAL A 81 -2.94 -6.39 5.09
N GLN A 82 -2.79 -7.70 4.85
CA GLN A 82 -2.18 -8.24 3.65
C GLN A 82 -3.27 -8.72 2.69
N CYS A 83 -3.49 -7.99 1.61
CA CYS A 83 -4.37 -8.40 0.53
C CYS A 83 -3.64 -9.38 -0.39
N VAL A 84 -4.15 -10.60 -0.52
CA VAL A 84 -3.66 -11.59 -1.49
C VAL A 84 -4.76 -11.88 -2.52
N THR A 85 -4.37 -12.35 -3.70
CA THR A 85 -5.29 -12.68 -4.78
C THR A 85 -4.72 -13.85 -5.56
N ARG A 86 -5.56 -14.74 -6.09
CA ARG A 86 -5.12 -15.74 -7.07
C ARG A 86 -4.43 -15.05 -8.25
N GLY A 87 -3.28 -15.56 -8.66
CA GLY A 87 -2.38 -14.85 -9.58
C GLY A 87 -2.95 -14.61 -10.97
N ASP A 88 -3.74 -15.54 -11.50
CA ASP A 88 -4.47 -15.37 -12.77
C ASP A 88 -5.49 -14.21 -12.70
N VAL A 89 -6.22 -14.11 -11.59
CA VAL A 89 -7.19 -13.03 -11.34
C VAL A 89 -6.46 -11.69 -11.17
N LEU A 90 -5.33 -11.66 -10.45
CA LEU A 90 -4.53 -10.45 -10.29
C LEU A 90 -3.95 -9.97 -11.62
N LEU A 91 -3.40 -10.89 -12.42
CA LEU A 91 -2.89 -10.59 -13.76
C LEU A 91 -3.99 -10.07 -14.68
N GLN A 92 -5.17 -10.70 -14.68
CA GLN A 92 -6.33 -10.23 -15.44
C GLN A 92 -6.74 -8.82 -15.01
N ARG A 93 -6.87 -8.57 -13.70
CA ARG A 93 -7.21 -7.24 -13.17
C ARG A 93 -6.16 -6.19 -13.52
N PHE A 94 -4.88 -6.57 -13.55
CA PHE A 94 -3.80 -5.67 -13.96
C PHE A 94 -3.93 -5.31 -15.44
N ALA A 95 -4.10 -6.30 -16.32
CA ALA A 95 -4.30 -6.09 -17.75
C ALA A 95 -5.53 -5.20 -18.03
N THR A 96 -6.68 -5.50 -17.42
CA THR A 96 -7.89 -4.69 -17.59
C THR A 96 -7.71 -3.23 -17.16
N ARG A 97 -7.01 -2.98 -16.05
CA ARG A 97 -6.71 -1.62 -15.57
C ARG A 97 -5.68 -0.90 -16.44
N SER A 98 -4.74 -1.65 -17.00
CA SER A 98 -3.74 -1.11 -17.92
C SER A 98 -4.35 -0.69 -19.27
N ASP A 99 -5.42 -1.36 -19.68
CA ASP A 99 -6.14 -1.09 -20.92
C ASP A 99 -7.26 -0.05 -20.73
N SER A 100 -7.51 0.39 -19.49
CA SER A 100 -8.53 1.42 -19.17
C SER A 100 -7.89 2.79 -18.95
N ASP A 101 -8.70 3.84 -19.06
CA ASP A 101 -8.30 5.22 -18.74
C ASP A 101 -8.32 5.53 -17.22
N GLU A 102 -8.56 4.52 -16.37
CA GLU A 102 -8.63 4.71 -14.92
C GLU A 102 -7.24 4.83 -14.28
N ARG A 103 -6.21 4.29 -14.94
CA ARG A 103 -4.83 4.32 -14.44
C ARG A 103 -4.12 5.54 -14.97
N HIS A 104 -3.55 6.36 -14.08
CA HIS A 104 -2.82 7.54 -14.50
C HIS A 104 -1.66 7.16 -15.46
N PRO A 105 -1.51 7.80 -16.64
CA PRO A 105 -0.59 7.38 -17.70
C PRO A 105 0.90 7.42 -17.29
N GLY A 106 1.23 8.24 -16.30
CA GLY A 106 2.57 8.29 -15.68
C GLY A 106 3.04 6.98 -15.03
N HIS A 107 2.13 6.05 -14.70
CA HIS A 107 2.53 4.73 -14.19
C HIS A 107 3.20 3.86 -15.26
N ARG A 108 2.86 4.06 -16.53
CA ARG A 108 3.40 3.31 -17.69
C ARG A 108 3.17 1.80 -17.60
N ASP A 109 2.06 1.37 -17.00
CA ASP A 109 1.77 -0.06 -16.73
C ASP A 109 1.65 -0.92 -18.00
N SER A 110 1.12 -0.36 -19.10
CA SER A 110 0.91 -1.06 -20.38
C SER A 110 2.17 -1.53 -21.09
N GLY A 111 3.33 -0.91 -20.81
CA GLY A 111 4.62 -1.36 -21.34
C GLY A 111 5.32 -2.43 -20.48
N ASN A 112 4.79 -2.75 -19.29
CA ASN A 112 5.52 -3.45 -18.24
C ASN A 112 4.84 -4.76 -17.78
N LEU A 113 3.82 -5.25 -18.49
CA LEU A 113 3.08 -6.44 -18.07
C LEU A 113 4.00 -7.66 -17.91
N ASP A 114 5.00 -7.81 -18.79
CA ASP A 114 5.99 -8.89 -18.68
C ASP A 114 7.01 -8.66 -17.54
N GLU A 115 7.31 -7.40 -17.17
CA GLU A 115 8.14 -7.07 -16.00
C GLU A 115 7.45 -7.56 -14.71
N PHE A 116 6.13 -7.34 -14.61
CA PHE A 116 5.36 -7.67 -13.40
C PHE A 116 4.73 -9.06 -13.42
N ARG A 117 4.74 -9.78 -14.55
CA ARG A 117 4.01 -11.05 -14.72
C ARG A 117 4.30 -12.05 -13.61
N SER A 118 5.57 -12.28 -13.29
CA SER A 118 5.96 -13.24 -12.24
C SER A 118 5.42 -12.84 -10.86
N GLU A 119 5.42 -11.55 -10.53
CA GLU A 119 4.92 -11.04 -9.25
C GLU A 119 3.39 -11.07 -9.19
N LEU A 120 2.73 -10.69 -10.29
CA LEU A 120 1.28 -10.77 -10.42
C LEU A 120 0.79 -12.21 -10.30
N LEU A 121 1.48 -13.16 -10.92
CA LEU A 121 1.16 -14.60 -10.82
C LEU A 121 1.45 -15.17 -9.42
N ALA A 122 2.41 -14.62 -8.69
CA ALA A 122 2.63 -14.99 -7.28
C ALA A 122 1.42 -14.59 -6.40
N GLY A 123 0.75 -13.49 -6.73
CA GLY A 123 -0.52 -13.10 -6.09
C GLY A 123 -0.40 -12.59 -4.65
N ARG A 124 0.83 -12.46 -4.15
CA ARG A 124 1.14 -12.03 -2.78
C ARG A 124 2.56 -11.49 -2.68
N TYR A 125 2.75 -10.58 -1.73
CA TYR A 125 4.06 -10.28 -1.13
C TYR A 125 4.07 -10.76 0.30
N GLU A 126 5.24 -11.06 0.87
CA GLU A 126 5.35 -11.31 2.31
C GLU A 126 5.04 -10.05 3.13
N PRO A 127 4.44 -10.18 4.33
CA PRO A 127 4.16 -9.05 5.19
C PRO A 127 5.46 -8.40 5.65
N LEU A 128 5.39 -7.14 6.07
CA LEU A 128 6.54 -6.47 6.64
C LEU A 128 6.97 -7.17 7.92
N ASP A 129 8.27 -7.21 8.14
CA ASP A 129 8.86 -7.66 9.39
C ASP A 129 8.66 -6.55 10.41
N LEU A 130 7.52 -6.59 11.11
CA LEU A 130 7.11 -5.59 12.10
C LEU A 130 6.43 -6.30 13.27
N PRO A 131 6.56 -5.79 14.50
CA PRO A 131 5.77 -6.28 15.61
C PRO A 131 4.28 -5.97 15.38
N GLY A 132 3.42 -6.87 15.86
CA GLY A 132 1.97 -6.70 15.83
C GLY A 132 1.24 -7.72 14.95
N PRO A 133 -0.10 -7.65 14.94
CA PRO A 133 -0.92 -8.62 14.22
C PRO A 133 -0.84 -8.40 12.70
N VAL A 134 -0.83 -9.50 11.96
CA VAL A 134 -0.99 -9.53 10.50
C VAL A 134 -2.30 -10.20 10.15
N ARG A 135 -3.15 -9.49 9.42
CA ARG A 135 -4.42 -9.99 8.91
C ARG A 135 -4.35 -10.17 7.41
N THR A 136 -4.19 -11.41 6.98
CA THR A 136 -4.26 -11.76 5.54
C THR A 136 -5.71 -11.91 5.10
N ILE A 137 -6.06 -11.29 3.97
CA ILE A 137 -7.38 -11.38 3.34
C ILE A 137 -7.22 -11.81 1.88
N ASP A 138 -8.01 -12.80 1.47
CA ASP A 138 -8.12 -13.20 0.07
C ASP A 138 -9.14 -12.31 -0.64
N THR A 139 -8.69 -11.68 -1.71
CA THR A 139 -9.44 -10.73 -2.55
C THR A 139 -9.74 -11.30 -3.94
N THR A 140 -9.55 -12.61 -4.14
CA THR A 140 -9.83 -13.31 -5.41
C THR A 140 -11.27 -13.09 -5.83
N ASP A 141 -12.21 -13.20 -4.89
CA ASP A 141 -13.62 -12.87 -5.11
C ASP A 141 -14.11 -11.87 -4.07
N PHE A 142 -14.35 -10.63 -4.51
CA PHE A 142 -14.83 -9.56 -3.65
C PHE A 142 -16.23 -9.82 -3.07
N HIS A 143 -17.05 -10.67 -3.70
CA HIS A 143 -18.39 -11.00 -3.18
C HIS A 143 -18.33 -11.83 -1.88
N THR A 144 -17.23 -12.52 -1.65
CA THR A 144 -17.01 -13.30 -0.42
C THR A 144 -16.51 -12.44 0.74
N MET A 145 -16.13 -11.19 0.48
CA MET A 145 -15.54 -10.31 1.49
C MET A 145 -16.59 -9.62 2.34
N ASN A 146 -16.43 -9.71 3.67
CA ASN A 146 -17.17 -8.90 4.61
C ASN A 146 -16.31 -7.75 5.13
N VAL A 147 -16.31 -6.63 4.39
CA VAL A 147 -15.51 -5.44 4.73
C VAL A 147 -15.91 -4.83 6.08
N GLN A 148 -17.19 -4.92 6.47
CA GLN A 148 -17.65 -4.40 7.76
C GLN A 148 -17.13 -5.23 8.93
N ALA A 149 -17.13 -6.56 8.80
CA ALA A 149 -16.54 -7.45 9.80
C ALA A 149 -15.03 -7.23 9.92
N LEU A 150 -14.32 -7.09 8.80
CA LEU A 150 -12.89 -6.75 8.80
C LEU A 150 -12.64 -5.41 9.50
N ALA A 151 -13.42 -4.38 9.17
CA ALA A 151 -13.30 -3.07 9.82
C ALA A 151 -13.62 -3.12 11.33
N ALA A 152 -14.51 -4.00 11.78
CA ALA A 152 -14.77 -4.21 13.20
C ALA A 152 -13.60 -4.92 13.89
N GLU A 153 -13.06 -5.97 13.28
CA GLU A 153 -11.87 -6.70 13.72
C GLU A 153 -10.67 -5.74 13.90
N LEU A 154 -10.38 -4.93 12.88
CA LEU A 154 -9.26 -3.98 12.92
C LEU A 154 -9.43 -2.90 13.99
N ARG A 155 -10.66 -2.43 14.26
CA ARG A 155 -10.90 -1.48 15.37
C ARG A 155 -10.53 -2.08 16.72
N VAL A 156 -10.84 -3.36 16.93
CA VAL A 156 -10.45 -4.07 18.17
C VAL A 156 -8.93 -4.15 18.27
N LEU A 157 -8.25 -4.59 17.21
CA LEU A 157 -6.79 -4.74 17.19
C LEU A 157 -6.05 -3.40 17.41
N ILE A 158 -6.58 -2.31 16.86
CA ILE A 158 -6.01 -0.96 17.05
C ILE A 158 -6.23 -0.50 18.51
N GLY A 159 -7.41 -0.74 19.09
CA GLY A 159 -7.78 -0.28 20.44
C GLY A 159 -7.29 -1.15 21.59
N SER A 160 -6.94 -2.42 21.36
CA SER A 160 -6.55 -3.37 22.41
C SER A 160 -5.15 -3.13 23.01
N ASN A 161 -4.37 -2.19 22.47
CA ASN A 161 -3.05 -1.79 23.00
C ASN A 161 -3.09 -0.37 23.57
N THR A 162 -3.94 -0.14 24.56
CA THR A 162 -3.73 0.98 25.49
C THR A 162 -2.75 0.47 26.56
N PRO A 163 -1.58 1.11 26.77
CA PRO A 163 -0.69 0.72 27.87
C PRO A 163 -1.37 0.86 29.25
#